data_AF-A0A9P1HCZ5-F1
#
_entry.id   AF-A0A9P1HCZ5-F1
#
_cell.length_a   1.000
_cell.length_b   1.000
_cell.length_c   1.000
_cell.angle_alpha   90.00
_cell.angle_beta   90.00
_cell.angle_gamma   90.00
#
_symmetry.space_group_name_H-M   'P 1'
#
loop_
_entity.id
_entity.type
_entity.pdbx_description
1 polymer ?
#
loop_
_entity_poly.entity_id
_entity_poly.type
_entity_poly.pdbx_seq_one_letter_code
_entity_poly.pdbx_strand_id
1 'polypeptide(L)'
;MEVITTCSPKNFDFVRSLGAKHVFDYNDENVAQKIKEAVPGLKYVFDTIGNSSSSSIASQSLDRCGGQLCTVRPGKGNTENVPKWTRVTDVLVWTAFLKEHQYGHFRWPMPQLLRDGKIKPNNVKLFDGGLGSVTEGFQQYRDGKISGYKIVYSMW
;
A
#
# COMPACT_ATOMS: atom_id res chain seq x y z
N MET A 1 2.11 -4.63 16.57
CA MET A 1 1.11 -4.88 15.50
C MET A 1 1.73 -5.84 14.53
N GLU A 2 1.02 -6.90 14.17
CA GLU A 2 1.48 -7.87 13.18
C GLU A 2 1.10 -7.39 11.78
N VAL A 3 2.07 -7.32 10.87
CA VAL A 3 1.85 -6.82 9.50
C VAL A 3 1.90 -7.98 8.53
N ILE A 4 0.84 -8.08 7.73
CA ILE A 4 0.67 -9.03 6.63
C ILE A 4 0.57 -8.21 5.35
N THR A 5 1.26 -8.63 4.30
CA THR A 5 1.17 -7.96 3.00
C THR A 5 1.08 -8.97 1.87
N THR A 6 0.53 -8.53 0.74
CA THR A 6 0.64 -9.22 -0.53
C THR A 6 1.53 -8.40 -1.47
N CYS A 7 2.34 -9.06 -2.29
CA CYS A 7 3.15 -8.40 -3.34
C CYS A 7 3.62 -9.44 -4.37
N SER A 8 4.29 -9.02 -5.43
CA SER A 8 4.92 -9.98 -6.36
C SER A 8 6.07 -10.73 -5.65
N PRO A 9 6.32 -12.01 -5.95
CA PRO A 9 7.34 -12.83 -5.29
C PRO A 9 8.74 -12.22 -5.24
N LYS A 10 9.16 -11.55 -6.33
CA LYS A 10 10.46 -10.86 -6.42
C LYS A 10 10.69 -9.77 -5.36
N ASN A 11 9.64 -9.28 -4.70
CA ASN A 11 9.71 -8.26 -3.66
C ASN A 11 9.55 -8.82 -2.24
N PHE A 12 9.44 -10.14 -2.05
CA PHE A 12 9.16 -10.74 -0.75
C PHE A 12 10.21 -10.37 0.30
N ASP A 13 11.49 -10.51 -0.02
CA ASP A 13 12.56 -10.21 0.93
C ASP A 13 12.64 -8.71 1.24
N PHE A 14 12.35 -7.87 0.24
CA PHE A 14 12.28 -6.43 0.45
C PHE A 14 11.18 -6.06 1.45
N VAL A 15 9.94 -6.54 1.28
CA VAL A 15 8.86 -6.18 2.21
C VAL A 15 9.03 -6.82 3.60
N ARG A 16 9.67 -7.99 3.70
CA ARG A 16 10.09 -8.56 5.00
C ARG A 16 11.09 -7.66 5.71
N SER A 17 12.06 -7.11 4.97
CA SER A 17 13.05 -6.18 5.53
C SER A 17 12.42 -4.87 6.05
N LEU A 18 11.21 -4.53 5.59
CA LEU A 18 10.41 -3.39 6.07
C LEU A 18 9.53 -3.74 7.29
N GLY A 19 9.50 -5.00 7.72
CA GLY A 19 8.77 -5.45 8.92
C GLY A 19 7.50 -6.27 8.64
N ALA A 20 7.24 -6.66 7.39
CA ALA A 20 6.14 -7.61 7.11
C ALA A 20 6.49 -9.00 7.68
N LYS A 21 5.62 -9.52 8.56
CA LYS A 21 5.82 -10.84 9.19
C LYS A 21 5.36 -11.97 8.28
N HIS A 22 4.25 -11.76 7.56
CA HIS A 22 3.73 -12.69 6.55
C HIS A 22 3.63 -11.99 5.20
N VAL A 23 4.06 -12.69 4.15
CA VAL A 23 4.08 -12.17 2.78
C VAL A 23 3.53 -13.22 1.84
N PHE A 24 2.54 -12.84 1.04
CA PHE A 24 1.88 -13.73 0.08
C PHE A 24 1.92 -13.16 -1.33
N ASP A 25 1.84 -14.03 -2.34
CA ASP A 25 1.66 -13.60 -3.73
C ASP A 25 0.20 -13.21 -3.94
N TYR A 26 -0.06 -12.00 -4.43
CA TYR A 26 -1.43 -11.57 -4.73
C TYR A 26 -2.03 -12.29 -5.94
N ASN A 27 -1.21 -12.95 -6.77
CA ASN A 27 -1.71 -13.73 -7.92
C ASN A 27 -2.19 -15.13 -7.53
N ASP A 28 -1.96 -15.54 -6.28
CA ASP A 28 -2.47 -16.81 -5.78
C ASP A 28 -3.99 -16.74 -5.61
N GLU A 29 -4.72 -17.59 -6.33
CA GLU A 29 -6.19 -17.64 -6.28
C GLU A 29 -6.72 -17.89 -4.86
N ASN A 30 -5.92 -18.52 -4.01
CA ASN A 30 -6.27 -18.84 -2.62
C ASN A 30 -5.63 -17.89 -1.61
N VAL A 31 -5.06 -16.75 -2.03
CA VAL A 31 -4.33 -15.81 -1.15
C VAL A 31 -5.13 -15.42 0.09
N ALA A 32 -6.42 -15.12 -0.06
CA ALA A 32 -7.27 -14.71 1.07
C ALA A 32 -7.49 -15.84 2.09
N GLN A 33 -7.60 -17.08 1.62
CA GLN A 33 -7.74 -18.25 2.47
C GLN A 33 -6.43 -18.54 3.22
N LYS A 34 -5.29 -18.47 2.52
CA LYS A 34 -3.96 -18.63 3.13
C LYS A 34 -3.70 -17.57 4.20
N ILE A 35 -4.13 -16.33 3.98
CA ILE A 35 -4.02 -15.25 4.98
C ILE A 35 -4.84 -15.59 6.23
N LYS A 36 -6.08 -16.08 6.08
CA LYS A 36 -6.93 -16.47 7.23
C LYS A 36 -6.34 -17.61 8.04
N GLU A 37 -5.77 -18.61 7.37
CA GLU A 37 -5.15 -19.76 8.01
C GLU A 37 -3.90 -19.34 8.80
N ALA A 38 -3.09 -18.46 8.22
CA ALA A 38 -1.90 -17.93 8.88
C ALA A 38 -2.23 -16.96 10.03
N VAL A 39 -3.26 -16.13 9.85
CA VAL A 39 -3.64 -15.07 10.80
C VAL A 39 -5.16 -15.06 11.00
N PRO A 40 -5.69 -15.96 11.84
CA PRO A 40 -7.11 -15.97 12.17
C PRO A 40 -7.50 -14.69 12.91
N GLY A 41 -8.70 -14.19 12.65
CA GLY A 41 -9.23 -13.01 13.35
C GLY A 41 -8.79 -11.65 12.80
N LEU A 42 -8.27 -11.56 11.56
CA LEU A 42 -7.82 -10.32 10.94
C LEU A 42 -8.92 -9.23 10.93
N LYS A 43 -8.67 -8.09 11.59
CA LYS A 43 -9.66 -7.00 11.74
C LYS A 43 -9.48 -5.84 10.76
N TYR A 44 -8.28 -5.64 10.22
CA TYR A 44 -7.96 -4.46 9.42
C TYR A 44 -7.27 -4.85 8.12
N VAL A 45 -7.74 -4.27 7.03
CA VAL A 45 -7.13 -4.37 5.69
C VAL A 45 -6.96 -2.96 5.14
N PHE A 46 -5.81 -2.70 4.53
CA PHE A 46 -5.55 -1.49 3.78
C PHE A 46 -5.24 -1.84 2.33
N ASP A 47 -6.18 -1.54 1.42
CA ASP A 47 -6.04 -1.73 -0.02
C ASP A 47 -5.33 -0.52 -0.65
N THR A 48 -4.08 -0.74 -1.05
CA THR A 48 -3.22 0.25 -1.68
C THR A 48 -3.22 0.19 -3.21
N ILE A 49 -4.06 -0.65 -3.82
CA ILE A 49 -4.17 -0.83 -5.27
C ILE A 49 -5.47 -0.22 -5.80
N GLY A 50 -6.60 -0.52 -5.15
CA GLY A 50 -7.90 0.07 -5.47
C GLY A 50 -8.38 -0.21 -6.90
N ASN A 51 -7.95 -1.30 -7.53
CA ASN A 51 -8.49 -1.76 -8.82
C ASN A 51 -9.78 -2.59 -8.60
N SER A 52 -10.40 -3.06 -9.68
CA SER A 52 -11.70 -3.77 -9.66
C SER A 52 -11.76 -5.02 -8.78
N SER A 53 -10.61 -5.65 -8.46
CA SER A 53 -10.57 -6.91 -7.71
C SER A 53 -9.90 -6.79 -6.34
N SER A 54 -8.94 -5.88 -6.19
CA SER A 54 -8.07 -5.75 -5.00
C SER A 54 -8.84 -5.63 -3.68
N SER A 55 -9.79 -4.69 -3.57
CA SER A 55 -10.61 -4.52 -2.36
C SER A 55 -11.44 -5.77 -2.05
N SER A 56 -12.05 -6.39 -3.07
CA SER A 56 -12.83 -7.62 -2.89
C SER A 56 -11.96 -8.76 -2.35
N ILE A 57 -10.85 -9.08 -3.02
CA ILE A 57 -9.93 -10.15 -2.60
C ILE A 57 -9.37 -9.87 -1.20
N ALA A 58 -8.91 -8.64 -0.94
CA ALA A 58 -8.31 -8.30 0.35
C ALA A 58 -9.35 -8.41 1.49
N SER A 59 -10.57 -7.92 1.28
CA SER A 59 -11.64 -8.01 2.27
C SER A 59 -12.08 -9.44 2.59
N GLN A 60 -11.90 -10.37 1.66
CA GLN A 60 -12.19 -11.78 1.92
C GLN A 60 -11.31 -12.35 3.03
N SER A 61 -10.15 -11.75 3.32
CA SER A 61 -9.25 -12.19 4.40
C SER A 61 -9.70 -11.75 5.79
N LEU A 62 -10.63 -10.80 5.88
CA LEU A 62 -11.11 -10.27 7.15
C LEU A 62 -11.92 -11.31 7.95
N ASP A 63 -11.94 -11.11 9.25
CA ASP A 63 -12.76 -11.86 10.20
C ASP A 63 -14.23 -11.46 10.12
N ARG A 64 -15.13 -12.45 10.14
CA ARG A 64 -16.58 -12.23 9.96
C ARG A 64 -17.22 -11.40 11.08
N CYS A 65 -16.61 -11.31 12.25
CA CYS A 65 -17.11 -10.57 13.40
C CYS A 65 -16.59 -9.12 13.41
N GLY A 66 -16.73 -8.40 12.29
CA GLY A 66 -16.50 -6.95 12.22
C GLY A 66 -15.10 -6.54 11.76
N GLY A 67 -14.79 -6.77 10.49
CA GLY A 67 -13.58 -6.26 9.83
C GLY A 67 -13.76 -4.89 9.18
N GLN A 68 -12.67 -4.15 9.07
CA GLN A 68 -12.61 -2.85 8.39
C GLN A 68 -11.63 -2.90 7.22
N LEU A 69 -12.10 -2.44 6.06
CA LEU A 69 -11.27 -2.20 4.89
C LEU A 69 -11.15 -0.70 4.66
N CYS A 70 -9.92 -0.22 4.56
CA CYS A 70 -9.61 1.11 4.05
C CYS A 70 -9.04 0.99 2.64
N THR A 71 -9.50 1.79 1.67
CA THR A 71 -8.94 1.81 0.30
C THR A 71 -8.39 3.19 -0.05
N VAL A 72 -7.36 3.21 -0.89
CA VAL A 72 -6.84 4.46 -1.50
C VAL A 72 -7.71 4.95 -2.68
N ARG A 73 -8.71 4.16 -3.11
CA ARG A 73 -9.63 4.56 -4.19
C ARG A 73 -10.68 5.56 -3.67
N PRO A 74 -10.77 6.77 -4.24
CA PRO A 74 -11.75 7.76 -3.79
C PRO A 74 -13.19 7.30 -3.95
N GLY A 75 -14.06 7.63 -2.98
CA GLY A 75 -15.49 7.38 -3.10
C GLY A 75 -15.88 5.90 -3.04
N LYS A 76 -14.96 5.03 -2.59
CA LYS A 76 -15.16 3.58 -2.45
C LYS A 76 -15.44 2.86 -3.78
N GLY A 77 -14.99 3.40 -4.91
CA GLY A 77 -15.07 2.67 -6.18
C GLY A 77 -14.39 1.30 -6.10
N ASN A 78 -14.93 0.31 -6.81
CA ASN A 78 -14.44 -1.08 -6.82
C ASN A 78 -14.63 -1.85 -5.49
N THR A 79 -15.56 -1.41 -4.64
CA THR A 79 -15.87 -2.08 -3.35
C THR A 79 -17.22 -2.78 -3.32
N GLU A 80 -17.91 -2.87 -4.47
CA GLU A 80 -19.27 -3.40 -4.59
C GLU A 80 -19.34 -4.89 -4.21
N ASN A 81 -18.24 -5.62 -4.39
CA ASN A 81 -18.14 -7.06 -4.12
C ASN A 81 -17.48 -7.40 -2.77
N VAL A 82 -17.26 -6.41 -1.91
CA VAL A 82 -16.76 -6.63 -0.55
C VAL A 82 -17.85 -7.29 0.32
N PRO A 83 -17.53 -8.22 1.25
CA PRO A 83 -18.53 -8.82 2.14
C PRO A 83 -19.34 -7.77 2.91
N LYS A 84 -20.67 -7.94 2.96
CA LYS A 84 -21.62 -6.95 3.53
C LYS A 84 -21.35 -6.54 4.98
N TRP A 85 -20.67 -7.38 5.76
CA TRP A 85 -20.30 -7.11 7.14
C TRP A 85 -19.02 -6.27 7.28
N THR A 86 -18.33 -5.98 6.16
CA THR A 86 -17.10 -5.19 6.15
C THR A 86 -17.43 -3.71 6.22
N ARG A 87 -16.82 -3.00 7.18
CA ARG A 87 -16.87 -1.54 7.17
C ARG A 87 -15.86 -0.99 6.16
N VAL A 88 -16.36 -0.34 5.12
CA VAL A 88 -15.50 0.27 4.08
C VAL A 88 -15.31 1.76 4.32
N THR A 89 -14.06 2.17 4.43
CA THR A 89 -13.60 3.56 4.46
C THR A 89 -12.63 3.82 3.31
N ASP A 90 -12.44 5.08 2.94
CA ASP A 90 -11.47 5.48 1.93
C ASP A 90 -10.60 6.63 2.43
N VAL A 91 -9.36 6.68 1.93
CA VAL A 91 -8.44 7.79 2.19
C VAL A 91 -8.09 8.46 0.87
N LEU A 92 -8.42 9.75 0.80
CA LEU A 92 -8.08 10.59 -0.34
C LEU A 92 -6.74 11.27 -0.08
N VAL A 93 -5.62 10.60 -0.42
CA VAL A 93 -4.28 11.05 -0.03
C VAL A 93 -3.96 12.49 -0.47
N TRP A 94 -4.55 13.00 -1.56
CA TRP A 94 -4.36 14.40 -1.98
C TRP A 94 -4.81 15.42 -0.93
N THR A 95 -5.83 15.12 -0.12
CA THR A 95 -6.29 16.04 0.93
C THR A 95 -5.29 16.18 2.08
N ALA A 96 -4.30 15.30 2.15
CA ALA A 96 -3.20 15.40 3.11
C ALA A 96 -2.15 16.44 2.69
N PHE A 97 -1.95 16.68 1.38
CA PHE A 97 -0.78 17.44 0.88
C PHE A 97 -0.84 18.97 1.06
N LEU A 98 -1.89 19.54 1.65
CA LEU A 98 -2.05 21.00 1.76
C LEU A 98 -2.37 21.49 3.18
N LYS A 99 -2.23 20.63 4.19
CA LYS A 99 -2.44 20.98 5.60
C LYS A 99 -1.36 20.36 6.47
N GLU A 100 -1.11 20.96 7.63
CA GLU A 100 -0.29 20.31 8.67
C GLU A 100 -0.91 18.94 8.99
N HIS A 101 -0.13 17.87 8.93
CA HIS A 101 -0.61 16.50 9.15
C HIS A 101 -0.83 16.29 10.65
N GLN A 102 -1.92 16.85 11.16
CA GLN A 102 -2.36 16.75 12.54
C GLN A 102 -3.64 15.92 12.60
N TYR A 103 -3.57 14.76 13.26
CA TYR A 103 -4.71 13.88 13.50
C TYR A 103 -5.22 14.12 14.94
N GLY A 104 -6.24 14.97 15.08
CA GLY A 104 -6.70 15.42 16.40
C GLY A 104 -5.62 16.24 17.11
N HIS A 105 -5.06 15.74 18.22
CA HIS A 105 -3.91 16.35 18.90
C HIS A 105 -2.56 15.76 18.48
N PHE A 106 -2.57 14.69 17.69
CA PHE A 106 -1.35 14.01 17.27
C PHE A 106 -0.71 14.74 16.08
N ARG A 107 0.54 15.17 16.25
CA ARG A 107 1.37 15.69 15.16
C ARG A 107 2.38 14.63 14.78
N TRP A 108 2.48 14.35 13.49
CA TRP A 108 3.41 13.33 13.02
C TRP A 108 4.86 13.81 13.14
N PRO A 109 5.75 13.14 13.92
CA PRO A 109 7.12 13.58 14.12
C PRO A 109 8.04 13.13 12.96
N MET A 110 7.64 13.40 11.72
CA MET A 110 8.29 12.91 10.49
C MET A 110 9.81 13.16 10.48
N PRO A 111 10.31 14.38 10.78
CA PRO A 111 11.75 14.65 10.75
C PRO A 111 12.53 13.76 11.73
N GLN A 112 12.00 13.52 12.92
CA GLN A 112 12.66 12.66 13.91
C GLN A 112 12.64 11.21 13.48
N LEU A 113 11.51 10.70 12.98
CA LEU A 113 11.40 9.31 12.53
C LEU A 113 12.31 8.99 11.33
N LEU A 114 12.52 9.97 10.45
CA LEU A 114 13.49 9.88 9.35
C LEU A 114 14.93 9.87 9.88
N ARG A 115 15.27 10.80 10.79
CA ARG A 115 16.60 10.86 11.43
C ARG A 115 16.93 9.57 12.18
N ASP A 116 15.96 9.01 12.89
CA ASP A 116 16.11 7.77 13.65
C ASP A 116 16.09 6.51 12.76
N GLY A 117 15.86 6.66 11.45
CA GLY A 117 15.74 5.54 10.51
C GLY A 117 14.51 4.63 10.74
N LYS A 118 13.56 5.07 11.58
CA LYS A 118 12.29 4.37 11.84
C LYS A 118 11.34 4.45 10.64
N ILE A 119 11.42 5.54 9.88
CA ILE A 119 10.86 5.65 8.54
C ILE A 119 12.03 5.79 7.59
N LYS A 120 12.02 4.98 6.52
CA LYS A 120 12.99 5.05 5.43
C LYS A 120 12.27 5.48 4.16
N PRO A 121 12.90 6.28 3.29
CA PRO A 121 12.36 6.55 1.97
C PRO A 121 12.29 5.24 1.16
N ASN A 122 11.44 5.23 0.12
CA ASN A 122 11.43 4.13 -0.85
C ASN A 122 12.79 4.03 -1.56
N ASN A 123 13.11 2.84 -2.09
CA ASN A 123 14.27 2.68 -2.97
C ASN A 123 14.16 3.65 -4.14
N VAL A 124 15.27 4.31 -4.47
CA VAL A 124 15.32 5.32 -5.53
C VAL A 124 15.91 4.70 -6.79
N LYS A 125 15.25 4.94 -7.92
CA LYS A 125 15.85 4.79 -9.26
C LYS A 125 16.09 6.19 -9.80
N LEU A 126 17.35 6.61 -9.82
CA LEU A 126 17.75 7.92 -10.31
C LEU A 126 17.73 7.94 -11.85
N PHE A 127 17.20 9.01 -12.41
CA PHE A 127 17.22 9.31 -13.84
C PHE A 127 18.10 10.54 -14.05
N ASP A 128 19.21 10.35 -14.75
CA ASP A 128 20.28 11.36 -14.86
C ASP A 128 20.08 12.34 -16.03
N GLY A 129 19.15 12.10 -16.95
CA GLY A 129 18.81 13.03 -18.05
C GLY A 129 17.95 14.22 -17.63
N GLY A 130 17.85 14.46 -16.32
CA GLY A 130 17.06 15.50 -15.67
C GLY A 130 15.63 15.60 -16.15
N LEU A 131 15.14 16.83 -16.32
CA LEU A 131 13.76 17.06 -16.75
C LEU A 131 13.46 16.48 -18.14
N GLY A 132 14.48 16.29 -18.99
CA GLY A 132 14.34 15.66 -20.30
C GLY A 132 13.87 14.20 -20.23
N SER A 133 14.19 13.49 -19.14
CA SER A 133 13.79 12.09 -18.94
C SER A 133 12.42 11.91 -18.29
N VAL A 134 11.70 13.00 -17.96
CA VAL A 134 10.40 12.93 -17.29
C VAL A 134 9.37 12.15 -18.11
N THR A 135 9.32 12.40 -19.42
CA THR A 135 8.41 11.67 -20.32
C THR A 135 8.67 10.17 -20.31
N GLU A 136 9.94 9.76 -20.28
CA GLU A 136 10.34 8.36 -20.19
C GLU A 136 9.88 7.73 -18.87
N GLY A 137 10.10 8.41 -17.74
CA GLY A 137 9.69 7.88 -16.44
C GLY A 137 8.17 7.75 -16.31
N PHE A 138 7.40 8.69 -16.86
CA PHE A 138 5.94 8.53 -16.98
C PHE A 138 5.54 7.37 -17.88
N GLN A 139 6.28 7.12 -18.97
CA GLN A 139 6.02 5.97 -19.82
C GLN A 139 6.32 4.65 -19.10
N GLN A 140 7.42 4.56 -18.34
CA GLN A 140 7.70 3.39 -17.50
C GLN A 140 6.60 3.13 -16.46
N TYR A 141 6.00 4.18 -15.90
CA TYR A 141 4.83 4.06 -15.03
C TYR A 141 3.61 3.50 -15.77
N ARG A 142 3.26 4.05 -16.95
CA ARG A 142 2.12 3.56 -17.75
C ARG A 142 2.29 2.11 -18.19
N ASP A 143 3.51 1.73 -18.53
CA ASP A 143 3.87 0.37 -18.95
C ASP A 143 3.92 -0.63 -17.77
N GLY A 144 3.72 -0.19 -16.51
CA GLY A 144 3.80 -1.05 -15.34
C GLY A 144 5.21 -1.56 -15.02
N LYS A 145 6.26 -0.89 -15.51
CA LYS A 145 7.67 -1.31 -15.35
C LYS A 145 8.25 -0.95 -13.96
N ILE A 146 7.54 -0.16 -13.17
CA ILE A 146 7.98 0.26 -11.84
C ILE A 146 7.60 -0.80 -10.80
N SER A 147 8.59 -1.32 -10.08
CA SER A 147 8.37 -2.32 -9.04
C SER A 147 9.40 -2.17 -7.92
N GLY A 148 8.94 -1.87 -6.70
CA GLY A 148 9.82 -1.77 -5.54
C GLY A 148 10.74 -0.53 -5.51
N TYR A 149 10.52 0.45 -6.38
CA TYR A 149 11.29 1.71 -6.40
C TYR A 149 10.43 2.93 -6.76
N LYS A 150 10.96 4.11 -6.46
CA LYS A 150 10.44 5.42 -6.88
C LYS A 150 11.43 6.04 -7.87
N ILE A 151 10.93 6.50 -9.02
CA ILE A 151 11.73 7.28 -9.96
C ILE A 151 11.98 8.67 -9.36
N VAL A 152 13.24 9.10 -9.37
CA VAL A 152 13.68 10.44 -8.97
C VAL A 152 14.55 10.99 -10.09
N TYR A 153 14.39 12.27 -10.43
CA TYR A 153 15.15 12.92 -11.50
C TYR A 153 16.26 13.79 -10.89
N SER A 154 17.50 13.64 -11.38
CA SER A 154 18.58 14.55 -11.01
C SER A 154 18.33 15.92 -11.65
N MET A 155 18.52 17.01 -10.90
CA MET A 155 18.36 18.37 -11.43
C MET A 155 19.70 18.99 -11.85
N TRP A 156 20.79 18.23 -11.74
CA TRP A 156 22.19 18.62 -11.93
C TRP A 156 22.96 17.48 -12.55
#